data_AF-A0A1B2YPI2-F1
#
_entry.id   AF-A0A1B2YPI2-F1
#
_cell.length_a   1.000
_cell.length_b   1.000
_cell.length_c   1.000
_cell.angle_alpha   90.00
_cell.angle_beta   90.00
_cell.angle_gamma   90.00
#
_symmetry.space_group_name_H-M   'P 1'
#
loop_
_entity.id
_entity.type
_entity.pdbx_description
1 polymer ?
#
loop_
_entity_poly.entity_id
_entity_poly.type
_entity_poly.pdbx_seq_one_letter_code
_entity_poly.pdbx_strand_id
1 'polypeptide(L)'
;MILSQSNTLTEDIAAARVAGFTSDFMYREGRLLCRTNNRWYQIEDLTLIEYCRHEGMNDPGDSSILFLIETNDSIKGCLTSAYGKDADTDLISFVMSLEKKEK
;
A
#
# COMPACT_ATOMS: atom_id res chain seq x y z
N MET A 1 0.82 8.81 12.77
CA MET A 1 0.25 8.43 11.46
C MET A 1 1.08 9.14 10.41
N ILE A 2 1.60 8.39 9.44
CA ILE A 2 2.36 8.91 8.30
C ILE A 2 1.37 9.46 7.27
N LEU A 3 0.25 8.76 7.14
CA LEU A 3 -0.82 9.05 6.21
C LEU A 3 -1.88 9.94 6.85
N SER A 4 -2.57 10.75 6.04
CA SER A 4 -3.64 11.63 6.52
C SER A 4 -4.75 11.81 5.50
N GLN A 5 -6.00 11.67 5.96
CA GLN A 5 -7.22 11.88 5.14
C GLN A 5 -7.38 13.32 4.65
N SER A 6 -6.71 14.28 5.29
CA SER A 6 -6.70 15.68 4.85
C SER A 6 -5.77 15.94 3.65
N ASN A 7 -4.88 14.99 3.33
CA ASN A 7 -3.90 15.10 2.27
C ASN A 7 -4.37 14.40 0.99
N THR A 8 -3.81 14.84 -0.14
CA THR A 8 -3.96 14.14 -1.41
C THR A 8 -3.08 12.88 -1.46
N LEU A 9 -3.43 11.94 -2.35
CA LEU A 9 -2.62 10.74 -2.60
C LEU A 9 -1.14 11.07 -2.86
N THR A 10 -0.88 12.14 -3.61
CA THR A 10 0.48 12.58 -3.96
C THR A 10 1.27 13.04 -2.72
N GLU A 11 0.62 13.77 -1.80
CA GLU A 11 1.24 14.23 -0.56
C GLU A 11 1.55 13.06 0.37
N ASP A 12 0.63 12.10 0.50
CA ASP A 12 0.83 10.92 1.32
C ASP A 12 1.91 9.99 0.76
N ILE A 13 2.01 9.85 -0.58
CA ILE A 13 3.13 9.16 -1.23
C ILE A 13 4.45 9.89 -0.92
N ALA A 14 4.46 11.22 -0.94
CA ALA A 14 5.65 12.00 -0.58
C ALA A 14 6.04 11.81 0.89
N ALA A 15 5.06 11.83 1.81
CA ALA A 15 5.27 11.58 3.23
C ALA A 15 5.80 10.16 3.49
N ALA A 16 5.23 9.15 2.81
CA ALA A 16 5.69 7.77 2.86
C ALA A 16 7.15 7.65 2.41
N ARG A 17 7.53 8.30 1.31
CA ARG A 17 8.94 8.35 0.86
C ARG A 17 9.87 8.98 1.89
N VAL A 18 9.45 10.08 2.53
CA VAL A 18 10.22 10.73 3.61
C VAL A 18 10.37 9.81 4.83
N ALA A 19 9.35 9.01 5.14
CA ALA A 19 9.39 8.00 6.20
C ALA A 19 10.22 6.76 5.86
N GLY A 20 10.76 6.67 4.63
CA GLY A 20 11.60 5.56 4.17
C GLY A 20 10.88 4.51 3.32
N PHE A 21 9.58 4.67 3.07
CA PHE A 21 8.79 3.82 2.15
C PHE A 21 9.06 4.25 0.72
N THR A 22 10.26 3.92 0.24
CA THR A 22 10.72 4.25 -1.12
C THR A 22 10.56 3.09 -2.09
N SER A 23 10.25 1.90 -1.57
CA SER A 23 9.98 0.73 -2.40
C SER A 23 8.54 0.68 -2.89
N ASP A 24 8.36 0.12 -4.07
CA ASP A 24 7.05 -0.11 -4.68
C ASP A 24 6.73 -1.60 -4.61
N PHE A 25 5.58 -1.94 -4.03
CA PHE A 25 5.06 -3.30 -4.03
C PHE A 25 3.99 -3.46 -5.10
N MET A 26 3.93 -4.63 -5.70
CA MET A 26 2.93 -4.99 -6.69
C MET A 26 2.30 -6.34 -6.34
N TYR A 27 0.98 -6.38 -6.26
CA TYR A 27 0.26 -7.63 -6.08
C TYR A 27 0.20 -8.41 -7.40
N ARG A 28 0.65 -9.67 -7.35
CA ARG A 28 0.69 -10.59 -8.49
C ARG A 28 0.52 -12.01 -7.98
N GLU A 29 -0.43 -12.76 -8.56
CA GLU A 29 -0.59 -14.21 -8.32
C GLU A 29 -0.67 -14.57 -6.82
N GLY A 30 -1.32 -13.75 -6.00
CA GLY A 30 -1.45 -13.99 -4.55
C GLY A 30 -0.19 -13.69 -3.71
N ARG A 31 0.78 -12.95 -4.26
CA ARG A 31 2.01 -12.54 -3.58
C ARG A 31 2.32 -11.06 -3.85
N LEU A 32 3.12 -10.42 -3.00
CA LEU A 32 3.65 -9.09 -3.30
C LEU A 32 5.05 -9.19 -3.90
N LEU A 33 5.24 -8.60 -5.06
CA LEU A 33 6.53 -8.38 -5.69
C LEU A 33 7.05 -6.99 -5.29
N CYS A 34 8.18 -6.94 -4.60
CA CYS A 34 8.92 -5.71 -4.39
C CYS A 34 9.68 -5.37 -5.66
N ARG A 35 9.37 -4.24 -6.29
CA ARG A 35 10.04 -3.82 -7.54
C ARG A 35 11.46 -3.32 -7.33
N THR A 36 11.79 -2.83 -6.13
CA THR A 36 13.14 -2.34 -5.81
C THR A 36 14.16 -3.46 -5.82
N ASN A 37 13.83 -4.58 -5.17
CA ASN A 37 14.72 -5.73 -5.01
C ASN A 37 14.31 -6.93 -5.86
N ASN A 38 13.26 -6.79 -6.68
CA ASN A 38 12.69 -7.82 -7.53
C ASN A 38 12.38 -9.14 -6.79
N ARG A 39 12.02 -9.04 -5.50
CA ARG A 39 11.76 -10.16 -4.59
C ARG A 39 10.28 -10.33 -4.33
N TRP A 40 9.88 -11.58 -4.23
CA TRP A 40 8.53 -11.99 -3.87
C TRP A 40 8.42 -12.17 -2.37
N TYR A 41 7.37 -11.62 -1.79
CA TYR A 41 7.04 -11.70 -0.37
C TYR A 41 5.67 -12.34 -0.21
N GLN A 42 5.57 -13.25 0.75
CA GLN A 42 4.30 -13.87 1.12
C GLN A 42 3.63 -13.06 2.23
N ILE A 43 2.34 -13.33 2.46
CA ILE A 43 1.53 -12.63 3.47
C ILE A 43 2.17 -12.66 4.87
N GLU A 44 2.87 -13.74 5.20
CA GLU A 44 3.55 -13.97 6.48
C GLU A 44 4.83 -13.11 6.63
N ASP A 45 5.46 -12.73 5.52
CA ASP A 45 6.67 -11.88 5.52
C ASP A 45 6.35 -10.39 5.52
N LEU A 46 5.06 -10.04 5.43
CA LEU A 46 4.55 -8.71 5.20
C LEU A 46 3.76 -8.24 6.41
N THR A 47 3.97 -7.00 6.81
CA THR A 47 3.29 -6.38 7.92
C THR A 47 2.64 -5.09 7.44
N LEU A 48 1.32 -4.99 7.63
CA LEU A 48 0.58 -3.77 7.30
C LEU A 48 0.81 -2.74 8.42
N ILE A 49 1.49 -1.65 8.08
CA ILE A 49 1.82 -0.57 9.01
C ILE A 49 0.65 0.42 9.09
N GLU A 50 0.20 0.91 7.95
CA GLU A 50 -0.87 1.91 7.87
C GLU A 50 -1.51 1.87 6.49
N TYR A 51 -2.76 2.32 6.38
CA TYR A 51 -3.39 2.51 5.08
C TYR A 51 -4.32 3.71 5.13
N CYS A 52 -4.45 4.40 3.99
CA CYS A 52 -5.33 5.54 3.84
C CYS A 52 -6.02 5.47 2.48
N ARG A 53 -7.31 5.75 2.49
CA ARG A 53 -8.11 5.87 1.27
C ARG A 53 -8.09 7.33 0.86
N HIS A 54 -7.77 7.57 -0.40
CA HIS A 54 -7.85 8.87 -1.04
C HIS A 54 -8.91 8.83 -2.14
N GLU A 55 -9.62 9.94 -2.30
CA GLU A 55 -10.47 10.14 -3.47
C GLU A 55 -9.61 10.68 -4.62
N GLY A 56 -9.73 10.10 -5.80
CA GLY A 56 -8.97 10.48 -6.96
C GLY A 56 -9.29 11.91 -7.38
N MET A 57 -8.25 12.63 -7.78
CA MET A 57 -8.35 14.02 -8.18
C MET A 57 -9.05 14.21 -9.53
N ASN A 58 -9.13 13.16 -10.36
CA ASN A 58 -9.58 13.23 -11.74
C ASN A 58 -11.06 12.85 -11.91
N ASP A 59 -11.51 11.81 -11.20
CA ASP A 59 -12.89 11.33 -11.26
C ASP A 59 -13.40 11.05 -9.83
N PRO A 60 -14.58 11.56 -9.45
CA PRO A 60 -15.19 11.26 -8.15
C PRO A 60 -15.57 9.78 -7.98
N GLY A 61 -15.53 9.00 -9.07
CA GLY A 61 -15.69 7.54 -9.04
C GLY A 61 -14.39 6.76 -8.89
N ASP A 62 -13.23 7.40 -9.07
CA ASP A 62 -11.92 6.78 -9.04
C ASP A 62 -11.31 7.05 -7.65
N SER A 63 -11.52 6.16 -6.70
CA SER A 63 -10.84 6.24 -5.41
C SER A 63 -9.56 5.41 -5.48
N SER A 64 -8.59 5.70 -4.63
CA SER A 64 -7.39 4.88 -4.49
C SER A 64 -7.10 4.64 -3.02
N ILE A 65 -6.54 3.49 -2.69
CA ILE A 65 -6.06 3.20 -1.33
C ILE A 65 -4.56 3.04 -1.38
N LEU A 66 -3.88 3.79 -0.53
CA LEU A 66 -2.46 3.69 -0.27
C LEU A 66 -2.26 2.83 0.97
N PHE A 67 -1.47 1.78 0.85
CA PHE A 67 -1.07 0.89 1.93
C PHE A 67 0.43 1.02 2.15
N LEU A 68 0.84 1.17 3.40
CA LEU A 68 2.23 1.13 3.84
C LEU A 68 2.54 -0.24 4.41
N ILE A 69 3.47 -0.92 3.76
CA ILE A 69 3.82 -2.31 4.09
C ILE A 69 5.31 -2.35 4.43
N GLU A 70 5.62 -3.08 5.50
CA GLU A 70 6.98 -3.37 5.94
C GLU A 70 7.19 -4.88 5.82
N THR A 71 8.33 -5.28 5.26
CA THR A 71 8.73 -6.69 5.22
C THR A 71 9.58 -7.03 6.43
N ASN A 72 9.68 -8.31 6.77
CA ASN A 72 10.58 -8.79 7.83
C ASN A 72 12.07 -8.44 7.59
N ASP A 73 12.49 -8.26 6.33
CA ASP A 73 13.82 -7.75 5.94
C ASP A 73 14.04 -6.24 6.23
N SER A 74 13.15 -5.58 6.98
CA SER A 74 13.13 -4.12 7.21
C SER A 74 12.97 -3.27 5.94
N ILE A 75 12.59 -3.87 4.80
CA ILE A 75 12.25 -3.14 3.59
C ILE A 75 10.85 -2.55 3.76
N LYS A 76 10.76 -1.25 3.49
CA LYS A 76 9.53 -0.47 3.57
C LYS A 76 9.13 -0.02 2.18
N GLY A 77 7.88 -0.25 1.85
CA GLY A 77 7.33 0.16 0.57
C GLY A 77 5.86 0.47 0.65
N CYS A 78 5.40 1.22 -0.33
CA CYS A 78 4.00 1.52 -0.50
C CYS A 78 3.39 0.63 -1.58
N LEU A 79 2.11 0.34 -1.39
CA LEU A 79 1.27 -0.36 -2.35
C LEU A 79 0.06 0.53 -2.60
N THR A 80 -0.20 0.84 -3.86
CA THR A 80 -1.41 1.57 -4.25
C THR A 80 -2.36 0.62 -4.94
N SER A 81 -3.64 0.72 -4.60
CA SER A 81 -4.71 -0.01 -5.25
C SER A 81 -5.79 0.96 -5.69
N ALA A 82 -6.35 0.74 -6.88
CA ALA A 82 -7.60 1.38 -7.25
C ALA A 82 -8.73 0.91 -6.32
N TYR A 83 -9.72 1.77 -6.10
CA TYR A 83 -10.91 1.55 -5.28
C TYR A 83 -12.14 2.09 -6.04
N GLY A 84 -13.17 1.26 -6.19
CA GLY A 84 -14.30 1.53 -7.07
C GLY A 84 -14.46 0.46 -8.14
N LYS A 85 -14.80 0.87 -9.37
CA LYS A 85 -15.12 -0.04 -10.48
C LYS A 85 -13.91 -0.86 -10.94
N ASP A 86 -12.73 -0.27 -10.87
CA ASP A 86 -11.46 -0.88 -11.27
C ASP A 86 -10.67 -1.40 -10.05
N ALA A 87 -11.35 -1.64 -8.92
CA ALA A 87 -10.70 -2.13 -7.71
C ALA A 87 -10.31 -3.61 -7.82
N ASP A 88 -9.04 -3.90 -7.58
CA ASP A 88 -8.55 -5.26 -7.36
C ASP A 88 -9.02 -5.77 -5.99
N THR A 89 -10.19 -6.41 -5.99
CA THR A 89 -10.77 -6.96 -4.75
C THR A 89 -9.85 -8.02 -4.12
N ASP A 90 -9.17 -8.83 -4.94
CA ASP A 90 -8.17 -9.80 -4.49
C ASP A 90 -7.00 -9.14 -3.78
N LEU A 91 -6.47 -8.04 -4.32
CA LEU A 91 -5.41 -7.26 -3.67
C LEU A 91 -5.91 -6.70 -2.34
N ILE A 92 -7.06 -6.02 -2.34
CA ILE A 92 -7.62 -5.40 -1.14
C ILE A 92 -7.84 -6.46 -0.05
N SER A 93 -8.45 -7.60 -0.40
CA SER A 93 -8.66 -8.70 0.53
C SER A 93 -7.34 -9.27 1.04
N PHE A 94 -6.34 -9.43 0.17
CA PHE A 94 -5.01 -9.92 0.54
C PHE A 94 -4.33 -9.00 1.56
N VAL A 95 -4.36 -7.69 1.29
CA VAL A 95 -3.74 -6.69 2.18
C VAL A 95 -4.51 -6.55 3.49
N MET A 96 -5.84 -6.67 3.45
CA MET A 96 -6.67 -6.71 4.66
C MET A 96 -6.47 -7.98 5.48
N SER A 97 -6.00 -9.07 4.87
CA SER A 97 -5.61 -10.30 5.57
C SER A 97 -4.20 -10.23 6.17
N LEU A 98 -3.41 -9.20 5.88
CA LEU A 98 -2.11 -9.01 6.53
C LEU A 98 -2.29 -8.77 8.03
N GLU A 99 -1.32 -9.23 8.82
CA GLU A 99 -1.25 -8.86 10.23
C GLU A 99 -1.06 -7.35 10.33
N LYS A 100 -2.10 -6.66 10.79
CA LYS A 100 -2.04 -5.23 11.07
C LYS A 100 -1.26 -5.05 12.34
N LYS A 101 -0.15 -4.31 12.28
CA LYS A 101 0.61 -3.94 13.46
C LYS A 101 -0.14 -2.85 14.22
N GLU A 102 -1.14 -3.24 15.00
CA GLU A 102 -1.74 -2.35 15.99
C GLU A 102 -0.65 -2.00 17.01
N LYS A 103 -0.27 -0.73 17.02
CA LYS A 103 0.79 -0.20 17.88
C LYS A 103 0.19 0.42 19.14
#